data_AF-A0A8T6BM98-F1
#
_entry.id   AF-A0A8T6BM98-F1
#
_cell.length_a   1.000
_cell.length_b   1.000
_cell.length_c   1.000
_cell.angle_alpha   90.00
_cell.angle_beta   90.00
_cell.angle_gamma   90.00
#
_symmetry.space_group_name_H-M   'P 1'
#
loop_
_entity.id
_entity.type
_entity.pdbx_description
1 polymer ?
#
loop_
_entity_poly.entity_id
_entity_poly.type
_entity_poly.pdbx_seq_one_letter_code
_entity_poly.pdbx_strand_id
1 'polypeptide(L)'
;GRSFLKGLLTNLANPKAIIYFGSVFSLFVGDNVGTTARWGIFALIIVETLAWFTVVASLFALPQMRRGYQRLAKWIDGFAGALFAGFGIHLIISR
;
A
#
# COMPACT_ATOMS: atom_id res chain seq x y z
N GLY A 1 -2.14 2.93 -17.61
CA GLY A 1 -1.58 1.57 -17.65
C GLY A 1 -0.33 1.40 -16.80
N ARG A 2 0.82 1.92 -17.24
CA ARG A 2 2.15 1.65 -16.62
C ARG A 2 2.29 2.06 -15.14
N SER A 3 1.79 3.22 -14.71
CA SER A 3 1.81 3.61 -13.28
C SER A 3 0.92 2.73 -12.41
N PHE A 4 -0.23 2.27 -12.94
CA PHE A 4 -1.11 1.35 -12.23
C PHE A 4 -0.43 0.00 -12.04
N LEU A 5 0.17 -0.57 -13.09
CA LEU A 5 0.93 -1.82 -12.99
C LEU A 5 2.13 -1.68 -12.05
N LYS A 6 2.86 -0.56 -12.08
CA LYS A 6 3.95 -0.32 -11.12
C LYS A 6 3.45 -0.28 -9.68
N GLY A 7 2.39 0.48 -9.40
CA GLY A 7 1.79 0.54 -8.06
C GLY A 7 1.29 -0.83 -7.59
N LEU A 8 0.63 -1.58 -8.47
CA LEU A 8 0.13 -2.93 -8.21
C LEU A 8 1.29 -3.89 -7.90
N LEU A 9 2.33 -3.92 -8.74
CA LEU A 9 3.49 -4.78 -8.54
C LEU A 9 4.27 -4.41 -7.28
N THR A 10 4.43 -3.12 -6.97
CA THR A 10 5.08 -2.69 -5.71
C THR A 10 4.26 -3.09 -4.48
N ASN A 11 2.93 -3.04 -4.56
CA ASN A 11 2.06 -3.46 -3.46
C ASN A 11 2.10 -5.00 -3.27
N LEU A 12 2.00 -5.76 -4.37
CA LEU A 12 2.10 -7.23 -4.38
C LEU A 12 3.48 -7.73 -3.95
N ALA A 13 4.55 -7.01 -4.30
CA ALA A 13 5.91 -7.34 -3.91
C ALA A 13 6.24 -6.99 -2.45
N ASN A 14 5.31 -6.35 -1.71
CA ASN A 14 5.53 -6.02 -0.31
C ASN A 14 5.38 -7.29 0.55
N PRO A 15 6.47 -7.86 1.09
CA PRO A 15 6.40 -9.11 1.85
C PRO A 15 5.54 -8.99 3.12
N LYS A 16 5.35 -7.77 3.65
CA LYS A 16 4.49 -7.51 4.81
C LYS A 16 3.02 -7.85 4.53
N ALA A 17 2.55 -7.60 3.30
CA ALA A 17 1.18 -7.91 2.90
C ALA A 17 0.96 -9.43 2.86
N ILE A 18 1.91 -10.17 2.28
CA ILE A 18 1.87 -11.63 2.20
C ILE A 18 1.82 -12.25 3.60
N ILE A 19 2.67 -11.76 4.53
CA ILE A 19 2.68 -12.25 5.92
C ILE A 19 1.33 -11.97 6.59
N TYR A 20 0.80 -10.75 6.49
CA TYR A 20 -0.48 -10.38 7.10
C TYR A 20 -1.65 -11.22 6.59
N PHE A 21 -1.82 -11.30 5.27
CA PHE A 21 -2.90 -12.08 4.67
C PHE A 21 -2.74 -13.57 4.94
N GLY A 22 -1.52 -14.09 4.93
CA GLY A 22 -1.21 -15.47 5.31
C GLY A 22 -1.58 -15.78 6.77
N SER A 23 -1.26 -14.88 7.70
CA SER A 23 -1.62 -15.05 9.12
C SER A 23 -3.13 -14.99 9.36
N VAL A 24 -3.82 -14.02 8.77
CA VAL A 24 -5.29 -13.89 8.90
C VAL A 24 -5.97 -15.11 8.28
N PHE A 25 -5.57 -15.51 7.07
CA PHE A 25 -6.14 -16.69 6.42
C PHE A 25 -5.89 -17.96 7.24
N SER A 26 -4.68 -18.15 7.80
CA SER A 26 -4.38 -19.28 8.68
C SER A 26 -5.26 -19.31 9.94
N LEU A 27 -5.50 -18.14 10.56
CA LEU A 27 -6.33 -18.03 11.77
C LEU A 27 -7.81 -18.33 11.52
N PHE A 28 -8.37 -17.82 10.42
CA PHE A 28 -9.81 -17.92 10.13
C PHE A 28 -10.18 -19.13 9.27
N VAL A 29 -9.21 -19.65 8.51
CA VAL A 29 -9.38 -20.75 7.56
C VAL A 29 -8.54 -21.95 7.99
N GLY A 30 -8.73 -22.36 9.25
CA GLY A 30 -8.18 -23.59 9.80
C GLY A 30 -8.83 -24.86 9.20
N ASP A 31 -8.42 -26.03 9.69
CA ASP A 31 -8.76 -27.35 9.13
C ASP A 31 -10.25 -27.72 9.13
N ASN A 32 -11.08 -26.98 9.88
CA ASN A 32 -12.53 -27.22 9.98
C ASN A 32 -13.36 -26.55 8.87
N VAL A 33 -12.75 -25.80 7.95
CA VAL A 33 -13.47 -25.12 6.87
C VAL A 33 -13.52 -26.01 5.62
N GLY A 34 -14.72 -26.43 5.22
CA GLY A 34 -14.93 -27.23 4.00
C GLY A 34 -14.39 -26.54 2.75
N THR A 35 -13.88 -27.31 1.79
CA THR A 35 -13.18 -26.82 0.58
C THR A 35 -13.94 -25.71 -0.16
N THR A 36 -15.26 -25.82 -0.26
CA THR A 36 -16.12 -24.79 -0.88
C THR A 36 -16.09 -23.46 -0.13
N ALA A 37 -16.16 -23.49 1.21
CA ALA A 37 -16.08 -22.29 2.03
C ALA A 37 -14.68 -21.66 1.97
N ARG A 38 -13.63 -22.47 1.84
CA ARG A 38 -12.25 -22.01 1.60
C ARG A 38 -12.14 -21.15 0.34
N TRP A 39 -12.66 -21.66 -0.78
CA TRP A 39 -12.70 -20.92 -2.04
C TRP A 39 -13.61 -19.70 -1.99
N GLY A 40 -14.74 -19.78 -1.28
CA GLY A 40 -15.64 -18.65 -1.05
C GLY A 40 -14.96 -17.50 -0.30
N ILE A 41 -14.28 -17.80 0.80
CA ILE A 41 -13.53 -16.80 1.59
C ILE A 41 -12.41 -16.19 0.75
N PHE A 42 -11.67 -17.01 0.00
CA PHE A 42 -10.60 -16.53 -0.87
C PHE A 42 -11.12 -15.54 -1.94
N ALA A 43 -12.23 -15.88 -2.61
CA ALA A 43 -12.86 -15.00 -3.58
C ALA A 43 -13.37 -13.70 -2.94
N LEU A 44 -13.97 -13.79 -1.75
CA LEU A 44 -14.50 -12.64 -1.02
C LEU A 44 -13.38 -11.66 -0.65
N ILE A 45 -12.26 -12.16 -0.11
CA ILE A 45 -11.09 -11.33 0.22
C ILE A 45 -10.55 -10.62 -1.03
N ILE A 46 -10.46 -11.31 -2.17
CA ILE A 46 -10.01 -10.70 -3.43
C ILE A 46 -10.96 -9.58 -3.86
N VAL A 47 -12.27 -9.85 -3.87
CA VAL A 47 -13.28 -8.89 -4.30
C VAL A 47 -13.32 -7.69 -3.37
N GLU A 48 -13.30 -7.90 -2.05
CA GLU A 48 -13.26 -6.84 -1.04
C GLU A 48 -12.02 -5.97 -1.21
N THR A 49 -10.85 -6.60 -1.36
CA THR A 49 -9.57 -5.90 -1.55
C THR A 49 -9.62 -5.05 -2.82
N LEU A 50 -10.05 -5.64 -3.94
CA LEU A 50 -10.19 -4.90 -5.20
C LEU A 50 -11.19 -3.76 -5.09
N ALA A 51 -12.38 -4.00 -4.51
CA ALA A 51 -13.40 -2.99 -4.34
C ALA A 51 -12.89 -1.82 -3.48
N TRP A 52 -12.27 -2.11 -2.34
CA TRP A 52 -11.69 -1.09 -1.47
C TRP A 52 -10.62 -0.27 -2.18
N PHE A 53 -9.64 -0.93 -2.81
CA PHE A 53 -8.59 -0.23 -3.55
C PHE A 53 -9.13 0.55 -4.75
N THR A 54 -10.15 0.06 -5.45
CA THR A 54 -10.82 0.79 -6.53
C THR A 54 -11.55 2.01 -6.01
N VAL A 55 -12.23 1.92 -4.86
CA VAL A 55 -12.87 3.08 -4.21
C VAL A 55 -11.81 4.11 -3.82
N VAL A 56 -10.76 3.69 -3.10
CA VAL A 56 -9.67 4.59 -2.71
C VAL A 56 -9.00 5.21 -3.94
N ALA A 57 -8.68 4.41 -4.96
CA ALA A 57 -8.09 4.90 -6.20
C ALA A 57 -9.01 5.87 -6.94
N SER A 58 -10.31 5.60 -6.98
CA SER A 58 -11.31 6.49 -7.59
C SER A 58 -11.39 7.81 -6.85
N LEU A 59 -11.45 7.78 -5.51
CA LEU A 59 -11.43 8.97 -4.68
C LEU A 59 -10.18 9.81 -4.89
N PHE A 60 -9.00 9.19 -4.95
CA PHE A 60 -7.73 9.87 -5.19
C PHE A 60 -7.50 10.26 -6.66
N ALA A 61 -8.24 9.67 -7.60
CA ALA A 61 -8.25 10.06 -9.00
C ALA A 61 -9.02 11.38 -9.25
N LEU A 62 -9.85 11.82 -8.29
CA LEU A 62 -10.51 13.12 -8.42
C LEU A 62 -9.47 14.26 -8.48
N PRO A 63 -9.62 15.19 -9.44
CA PRO A 63 -8.66 16.28 -9.65
C PRO A 63 -8.53 17.22 -8.44
N GLN A 64 -9.54 17.29 -7.57
CA GLN A 64 -9.49 18.09 -6.35
C GLN A 64 -8.57 17.46 -5.28
N MET A 65 -8.62 16.14 -5.11
CA MET A 65 -7.78 15.42 -4.14
C MET A 65 -6.33 15.36 -4.59
N ARG A 66 -6.10 15.18 -5.90
CA ARG A 66 -4.76 15.23 -6.51
C ARG A 66 -4.07 16.59 -6.32
N ARG A 67 -4.81 17.71 -6.46
CA ARG A 67 -4.25 19.06 -6.23
C ARG A 67 -3.92 19.32 -4.77
N GLY A 68 -4.78 18.88 -3.84
CA GLY A 68 -4.52 18.97 -2.40
C GLY A 68 -3.30 18.14 -1.99
N TYR A 69 -3.24 16.88 -2.45
CA TYR A 69 -2.12 15.98 -2.19
C TYR A 69 -0.80 16.52 -2.75
N GLN A 70 -0.78 17.06 -3.98
CA GLN A 70 0.44 17.61 -4.57
C GLN A 70 0.97 18.84 -3.81
N ARG A 71 0.08 19.69 -3.26
CA ARG A 71 0.50 20.84 -2.44
C ARG A 71 1.14 20.37 -1.13
N LEU A 72 0.55 19.36 -0.49
CA LEU A 72 1.05 18.82 0.77
C LEU A 72 2.32 17.98 0.57
N ALA A 73 2.37 17.18 -0.50
CA ALA A 73 3.54 16.40 -0.90
C ALA A 73 4.75 17.29 -1.10
N LYS A 74 4.59 18.48 -1.72
CA LYS A 74 5.70 19.43 -1.90
C LYS A 74 6.30 19.91 -0.57
N TRP A 75 5.47 20.09 0.46
CA TRP A 75 5.93 20.44 1.81
C TRP A 75 6.59 19.26 2.51
N ILE A 76 6.01 18.06 2.41
CA ILE A 76 6.57 16.83 3.00
C ILE A 76 7.92 16.50 2.36
N ASP A 77 8.02 16.55 1.03
CA ASP A 77 9.25 16.31 0.26
C ASP A 77 10.30 17.37 0.59
N GLY A 78 9.89 18.63 0.75
CA GLY A 78 10.78 19.71 1.19
C GLY A 78 11.35 19.47 2.58
N PHE A 79 10.51 19.06 3.54
CA PHE A 79 10.94 18.77 4.91
C PHE A 79 11.84 17.52 4.98
N ALA A 80 11.47 16.43 4.30
CA ALA A 80 12.28 15.23 4.20
C ALA A 80 13.63 15.52 3.53
N GLY A 81 13.63 16.31 2.45
CA GLY A 81 14.84 16.76 1.78
C GLY A 81 15.76 17.58 2.70
N ALA A 82 15.21 18.50 3.49
CA ALA A 82 15.96 19.25 4.48
C ALA A 82 16.55 18.35 5.58
N LEU A 83 15.79 17.38 6.08
CA LEU A 83 16.26 16.39 7.06
C LEU A 83 17.41 15.55 6.51
N PHE A 84 17.26 15.00 5.30
CA PHE A 84 18.31 14.20 4.67
C PHE A 84 19.55 15.03 4.32
N ALA A 85 19.39 16.28 3.87
CA ALA A 85 20.51 17.19 3.67
C ALA A 85 21.23 17.50 4.99
N GLY A 86 20.48 17.75 6.07
CA GLY A 86 21.03 17.94 7.41
C GLY A 86 21.81 16.72 7.90
N PHE A 87 21.24 15.52 7.76
CA PHE A 87 21.95 14.27 8.08
C PHE A 87 23.18 14.06 7.20
N GLY A 88 23.13 14.38 5.91
CA GLY A 88 24.26 14.28 5.00
C GLY A 88 25.41 15.23 5.37
N ILE A 89 25.09 16.48 5.69
CA ILE A 89 26.07 17.46 6.17
C ILE A 89 26.66 17.01 7.50
N HIS A 90 25.83 16.58 8.45
CA HIS A 90 26.30 16.03 9.72
C HIS A 90 27.23 14.84 9.52
N LEU A 91 26.93 13.93 8.59
CA LEU A 91 27.78 12.78 8.28
C LEU A 91 29.14 13.17 7.69
N ILE A 92 29.19 14.23 6.87
CA ILE A 92 30.44 14.74 6.30
C ILE A 92 31.29 15.43 7.38
N ILE A 93 30.66 16.19 8.28
CA ILE A 93 31.34 16.91 9.36
C ILE A 93 31.75 15.97 10.51
N SER A 94 30.99 14.90 10.76
CA SER A 94 31.31 13.89 11.77
C SER A 94 32.30 12.83 11.27
N ARG A 95 32.86 13.02 10.08
CA ARG A 95 34.01 12.28 9.55
C ARG A 95 35.28 13.10 9.69
#